data_AF-G5N8C1-F1
#
_entry.id   AF-G5N8C1-F1
#
_cell.length_a   1.000
_cell.length_b   1.000
_cell.length_c   1.000
_cell.angle_alpha   90.00
_cell.angle_beta   90.00
_cell.angle_gamma   90.00
#
_symmetry.space_group_name_H-M   'P 1'
#
loop_
_entity.id
_entity.type
_entity.pdbx_description
1 polymer ?
#
loop_
_entity_poly.entity_id
_entity_poly.type
_entity_poly.pdbx_seq_one_letter_code
_entity_poly.pdbx_strand_id
1 'polypeptide(L)' 'MILLQLSSAQGPDECCLAVKKALDCLTKEAAREKVSLTRLETEPGRLPDTLRSALVSLDGEKAMV' A
#
# COMPACT_ATOMS: atom_id res chain seq x y z
N MET A 1 0.91 -16.41 -0.01
CA MET A 1 0.14 -15.20 0.36
C MET A 1 0.73 -14.56 1.62
N ILE A 2 1.02 -13.25 1.58
CA ILE A 2 1.31 -12.44 2.77
C ILE A 2 0.36 -11.24 2.85
N LEU A 3 0.18 -10.69 4.06
CA LEU A 3 -0.56 -9.44 4.28
C LEU A 3 0.42 -8.33 4.62
N LEU A 4 0.29 -7.19 3.94
CA LEU A 4 1.11 -6.00 4.18
C LEU A 4 0.20 -4.82 4.53
N GLN A 5 0.46 -4.21 5.68
CA GLN A 5 -0.22 -2.99 6.14
C GLN A 5 0.69 -1.79 5.92
N LEU A 6 0.22 -0.82 5.14
CA LEU A 6 0.82 0.51 5.02
C LEU A 6 0.01 1.46 5.89
N SER A 7 0.65 2.25 6.75
CA SER A 7 -0.06 3.23 7.58
C SER A 7 0.75 4.51 7.75
N SER A 8 0.05 5.64 7.80
CA SER A 8 0.64 6.89 8.22
C SER A 8 0.79 6.85 9.73
N ALA A 9 2.03 7.04 10.19
CA ALA A 9 2.35 7.13 11.62
C ALA A 9 1.77 8.44 12.22
N GLN A 10 2.29 8.90 13.36
CA GLN A 10 1.88 10.20 13.95
C GLN A 10 2.47 11.41 13.22
N GLY A 11 2.37 11.44 11.90
CA GLY A 11 2.84 12.55 11.08
C GLY A 11 1.70 13.40 10.52
N PRO A 12 2.04 14.58 9.96
CA PRO A 12 1.09 15.46 9.29
C PRO A 12 0.54 14.83 7.99
N ASP A 13 -0.32 15.54 7.25
CA ASP A 13 -1.02 14.99 6.08
C ASP A 13 -0.07 14.48 4.97
N GLU A 14 1.18 14.94 4.95
CA GLU A 14 2.26 14.44 4.08
C GLU A 14 2.54 12.95 4.30
N CYS A 15 2.38 12.43 5.53
CA CYS A 15 2.52 11.00 5.79
C CYS A 15 1.39 10.21 5.13
N CYS A 16 0.17 10.75 5.06
CA CYS A 16 -0.93 10.11 4.33
C CYS A 16 -0.67 10.10 2.81
N LEU A 17 -0.04 11.16 2.28
CA LEU A 17 0.43 11.17 0.90
C LEU A 17 1.53 10.12 0.67
N ALA A 18 2.44 9.94 1.62
CA ALA A 18 3.50 8.95 1.53
C ALA A 18 2.94 7.52 1.44
N VAL A 19 1.89 7.18 2.22
CA VAL A 19 1.20 5.88 2.13
C VAL A 19 0.63 5.67 0.73
N LYS A 20 -0.06 6.66 0.16
CA LYS A 20 -0.60 6.58 -1.21
C LYS A 20 0.52 6.33 -2.22
N LYS A 21 1.61 7.09 -2.16
CA LYS A 21 2.76 6.94 -3.06
C LYS A 21 3.44 5.59 -2.90
N ALA A 22 3.58 5.10 -1.67
CA ALA A 22 4.14 3.78 -1.39
C ALA A 22 3.28 2.66 -1.99
N LEU A 23 1.95 2.73 -1.83
CA LEU A 23 1.02 1.78 -2.43
C LEU A 23 1.08 1.81 -3.96
N ASP A 24 1.15 2.99 -4.57
CA ASP A 24 1.25 3.13 -6.03
C ASP A 24 2.58 2.58 -6.57
N CYS A 25 3.67 2.79 -5.84
CA CYS A 25 4.96 2.20 -6.17
C CYS A 25 4.88 0.68 -6.07
N LEU A 26 4.44 0.15 -4.93
CA LEU A 26 4.30 -1.28 -4.68
C LEU A 26 3.42 -1.97 -5.72
N THR A 27 2.33 -1.34 -6.16
CA THR A 27 1.46 -1.87 -7.21
C THR A 27 2.21 -2.05 -8.54
N LYS A 28 3.04 -1.08 -8.92
CA LYS A 28 3.87 -1.15 -10.14
C LYS A 28 4.93 -2.24 -10.02
N GLU A 29 5.55 -2.37 -8.84
CA GLU A 29 6.58 -3.39 -8.60
C GLU A 29 5.99 -4.80 -8.57
N ALA A 30 4.84 -4.99 -7.93
CA ALA A 30 4.12 -6.25 -7.91
C ALA A 30 3.77 -6.69 -9.34
N ALA A 31 3.26 -5.77 -10.18
CA ALA A 31 3.00 -6.05 -11.59
C ALA A 31 4.28 -6.47 -12.36
N ARG A 32 5.42 -5.79 -12.13
CA ARG A 32 6.71 -6.12 -12.75
C ARG A 32 7.21 -7.51 -12.33
N GLU A 33 7.03 -7.86 -11.07
CA GLU A 33 7.48 -9.13 -10.50
C GLU A 33 6.47 -10.27 -10.62
N LYS A 34 5.33 -10.04 -11.31
CA LYS A 34 4.21 -10.99 -11.44
C LYS A 34 3.66 -11.45 -10.08
N VAL A 35 3.67 -10.56 -9.10
CA VAL A 35 3.01 -10.73 -7.81
C VAL A 35 1.62 -10.10 -7.91
N SER A 36 0.60 -10.87 -7.57
CA SER A 36 -0.77 -10.37 -7.43
C SER A 36 -0.87 -9.51 -6.18
N LEU A 37 -1.28 -8.26 -6.33
CA LEU A 37 -1.59 -7.35 -5.23
C LEU A 37 -3.08 -7.09 -5.21
N THR A 38 -3.74 -7.44 -4.11
CA THR A 38 -5.16 -7.14 -3.89
C THR A 38 -5.30 -6.18 -2.72
N ARG A 39 -5.98 -5.05 -2.93
CA ARG A 39 -6.36 -4.13 -1.85
C ARG A 39 -7.52 -4.75 -1.07
N LEU A 40 -7.30 -5.01 0.21
CA LEU A 40 -8.32 -5.55 1.10
C LEU A 40 -9.08 -4.43 1.79
N GLU A 41 -8.36 -3.46 2.34
CA GLU A 41 -8.93 -2.31 3.05
C GLU A 41 -8.11 -1.06 2.77
N THR A 42 -8.76 0.10 2.71
CA THR A 42 -8.08 1.39 2.67
C THR A 42 -8.81 2.42 3.50
N GLU A 43 -8.06 3.20 4.27
CA GLU A 43 -8.56 4.34 5.03
C GLU A 43 -8.09 5.63 4.33
N PRO A 44 -9.00 6.52 3.91
CA PRO A 44 -8.63 7.80 3.31
C PRO A 44 -7.92 8.71 4.31
N GLY A 45 -7.01 9.55 3.83
CA GLY A 45 -6.48 10.66 4.62
C GLY A 45 -7.44 11.85 4.67
N ARG A 46 -7.08 12.90 5.41
CA ARG A 46 -7.90 14.12 5.53
C ARG A 46 -7.97 14.92 4.23
N LEU A 47 -6.90 14.91 3.45
CA LEU A 47 -6.83 15.59 2.16
C LEU A 47 -7.21 14.64 1.02
N PRO A 48 -7.79 15.15 -0.08
CA PRO A 48 -8.03 14.37 -1.28
C PRO A 48 -6.76 13.67 -1.78
N ASP A 49 -6.93 12.50 -2.40
CA ASP A 49 -5.84 11.68 -2.95
C ASP A 49 -4.74 11.27 -1.95
N THR A 50 -5.05 11.23 -0.65
CA THR A 50 -4.18 10.70 0.39
C THR A 50 -4.79 9.49 1.07
N LEU A 51 -3.95 8.62 1.65
CA LEU A 51 -4.39 7.44 2.39
C LEU A 51 -3.81 7.46 3.79
N ARG A 52 -4.64 7.30 4.82
CA ARG A 52 -4.17 7.05 6.17
C ARG A 52 -3.61 5.64 6.30
N SER A 53 -4.26 4.65 5.70
CA SER A 53 -3.74 3.28 5.68
C SER A 53 -4.25 2.48 4.49
N ALA A 54 -3.56 1.39 4.17
CA ALA A 54 -3.95 0.42 3.18
C ALA A 54 -3.45 -0.97 3.57
N LEU A 55 -4.40 -1.91 3.71
CA LEU A 55 -4.11 -3.32 3.87
C LEU A 55 -4.20 -4.00 2.50
N VAL A 56 -3.13 -4.67 2.11
CA VAL A 56 -3.07 -5.42 0.86
C VAL A 56 -2.67 -6.86 1.12
N SER A 57 -3.21 -7.79 0.31
CA SER A 57 -2.63 -9.12 0.16
C SER A 57 -1.68 -9.15 -1.03
N LEU A 58 -0.57 -9.84 -0.86
CA LEU A 58 0.38 -10.15 -1.91
C LEU A 58 0.41 -11.67 -2.10
N ASP A 59 0.21 -12.11 -3.34
CA ASP A 59 0.28 -13.52 -3.72
C ASP A 59 1.22 -13.71 -4.92
N GLY A 60 2.08 -14.72 -4.84
CA GLY A 60 3.10 -15.01 -5.84
C GLY A 60 4.38 -15.51 -5.19
N GLU A 61 5.21 -16.21 -5.96
CA GLU A 61 6.47 -16.81 -5.48
C GLU A 61 7.43 -15.78 -4.89
N LYS A 62 7.45 -14.56 -5.46
CA LYS A 62 8.31 -13.47 -4.99
C LYS A 62 7.72 -12.62 -3.86
N ALA A 63 6.55 -12.98 -3.33
CA ALA A 63 5.90 -12.21 -2.26
C ALA A 63 6.57 -12.37 -0.88
N MET A 64 7.45 -13.37 -0.69
CA MET A 64 8.00 -13.77 0.61
C MET A 64 9.53 -13.68 0.71
N VAL A 65 10.20 -13.08 -0.28
CA VAL A 65 11.68 -13.08 -0.37
C VAL A 65 12.28 -12.02 0.52
#